data_AF-A0A7M3NUK2-F1
#
_entry.id   AF-A0A7M3NUK2-F1
#
_cell.length_a   1.000
_cell.length_b   1.000
_cell.length_c   1.000
_cell.angle_alpha   90.00
_cell.angle_beta   90.00
_cell.angle_gamma   90.00
#
_symmetry.space_group_name_H-M   'P 1'
#
loop_
_entity.id
_entity.type
_entity.pdbx_description
1 polymer ?
#
loop_
_entity_poly.entity_id
_entity_poly.type
_entity_poly.pdbx_seq_one_letter_code
_entity_poly.pdbx_strand_id
1 'polypeptide(L)' 'SVCVHNFARFAQPTELDLREFSGRHPVELFGGVRFPAIGELPYLLTLGGHGFYWFRLTRVASRIGRRL' A
#
# COMPACT_ATOMS: atom_id res chain seq x y z
N SER A 1 -8.44 0.16 5.08
CA SER A 1 -7.91 0.53 3.75
C SER A 1 -7.03 1.76 3.94
N VAL A 2 -6.15 2.08 2.99
CA VAL A 2 -5.30 3.27 3.03
C VAL A 2 -5.55 4.09 1.77
N CYS A 3 -5.77 5.39 1.92
CA CYS A 3 -5.97 6.33 0.81
C CYS A 3 -4.91 7.43 0.89
N VAL A 4 -4.25 7.72 -0.23
CA VAL A 4 -3.20 8.75 -0.31
C VAL A 4 -3.52 9.65 -1.48
N HIS A 5 -3.60 10.95 -1.25
CA HIS A 5 -3.92 11.95 -2.28
C HIS A 5 -2.83 13.00 -2.35
N ASN A 6 -2.34 13.26 -3.55
CA ASN A 6 -1.46 14.39 -3.81
C ASN A 6 -2.30 15.58 -4.28
N PHE A 7 -2.42 16.62 -3.47
CA PHE A 7 -3.11 17.85 -3.87
C PHE A 7 -2.24 18.81 -4.70
N ALA A 8 -0.93 18.55 -4.81
CA ALA A 8 -0.03 19.35 -5.63
C ALA A 8 -0.15 19.02 -7.11
N ARG A 9 0.09 20.01 -7.97
CA ARG A 9 0.16 19.86 -9.43
C ARG A 9 1.39 19.08 -9.92
N PHE A 10 2.36 18.85 -9.05
CA PHE A 10 3.63 18.20 -9.38
C PHE A 10 3.80 16.89 -8.61
N ALA A 11 4.76 16.07 -9.04
CA ALA A 11 5.10 14.85 -8.34
C ALA A 11 5.57 15.15 -6.91
N GLN A 12 5.11 14.38 -5.94
CA GLN A 12 5.47 14.53 -4.54
C GLN A 12 5.90 13.18 -3.96
N PRO A 13 7.08 13.12 -3.31
CA PRO A 13 7.43 12.01 -2.44
C PRO A 13 6.76 12.19 -1.07
N THR A 14 6.35 11.08 -0.45
CA THR A 14 5.83 11.08 0.92
C THR A 14 6.27 9.81 1.64
N GLU A 15 6.55 9.94 2.94
CA GLU A 15 6.86 8.84 3.82
C GLU A 15 5.67 8.65 4.78
N LEU A 16 5.10 7.44 4.78
CA LEU A 16 3.93 7.13 5.61
C LEU A 16 4.34 6.22 6.77
N ASP A 17 3.96 6.59 7.98
CA ASP A 17 4.04 5.68 9.11
C ASP A 17 2.89 4.67 9.04
N LEU A 18 3.21 3.46 8.59
CA LEU A 18 2.27 2.35 8.46
C LEU A 18 2.61 1.19 9.40
N ARG A 19 3.49 1.39 10.40
CA ARG A 19 4.05 0.30 11.22
C ARG A 19 3.00 -0.59 11.90
N GLU A 20 1.84 -0.02 12.27
CA GLU A 20 0.68 -0.79 12.78
C GLU A 20 0.25 -1.93 11.83
N PHE A 21 0.51 -1.79 10.54
CA PHE A 21 0.15 -2.72 9.49
C PHE A 21 1.31 -3.60 9.01
N SER A 22 2.41 -3.68 9.77
CA SER A 22 3.59 -4.50 9.46
C SER A 22 3.20 -5.94 9.06
N GLY A 23 3.86 -6.46 8.02
CA GLY A 23 3.59 -7.76 7.41
C GLY A 23 2.37 -7.81 6.46
N ARG A 24 1.60 -6.72 6.32
CA ARG A 24 0.53 -6.62 5.31
C ARG A 24 1.06 -6.05 4.00
N HIS A 25 0.36 -6.37 2.91
CA HIS A 25 0.62 -5.84 1.58
C HIS A 25 -0.47 -4.84 1.18
N PRO A 26 -0.09 -3.62 0.76
CA PRO A 26 -1.01 -2.75 0.03
C PRO A 26 -1.31 -3.38 -1.34
N VAL A 27 -2.59 -3.53 -1.65
CA VAL A 27 -3.06 -3.94 -2.96
C VAL A 27 -3.90 -2.80 -3.51
N GLU A 28 -3.45 -2.24 -4.62
CA GLU A 28 -4.11 -1.13 -5.33
C GLU A 28 -5.46 -1.62 -5.87
N LEU A 29 -6.53 -0.86 -5.63
CA LEU A 29 -7.90 -1.32 -5.85
C LEU A 29 -8.36 -1.32 -7.31
N PHE A 30 -7.76 -0.52 -8.20
CA PHE A 30 -8.16 -0.43 -9.61
C PHE A 30 -7.51 -1.51 -10.47
N GLY A 31 -6.19 -1.70 -10.35
CA GLY A 31 -5.40 -2.64 -11.12
C GLY A 31 -5.04 -3.93 -10.36
N GLY A 32 -5.34 -4.01 -9.05
CA GLY A 32 -5.02 -5.18 -8.24
C GLY A 32 -3.52 -5.37 -7.99
N VAL A 33 -2.70 -4.34 -8.27
CA VAL A 33 -1.25 -4.42 -8.16
C VAL A 33 -0.85 -4.49 -6.69
N ARG A 34 -0.04 -5.50 -6.36
CA ARG A 34 0.49 -5.71 -5.01
C ARG A 34 1.79 -4.93 -4.85
N PHE A 35 1.82 -4.09 -3.83
CA PHE A 35 3.00 -3.35 -3.42
C PHE A 35 3.83 -4.15 -2.39
N PRO A 36 5.10 -3.76 -2.16
CA PRO A 36 5.95 -4.36 -1.12
C PRO A 36 5.27 -4.43 0.24
N ALA A 37 5.65 -5.43 1.05
CA ALA A 37 5.15 -5.56 2.42
C ALA A 37 5.47 -4.30 3.22
N ILE A 38 4.54 -3.91 4.09
CA ILE A 38 4.80 -2.91 5.12
C ILE A 38 5.75 -3.54 6.15
N GLY A 39 6.82 -2.82 6.48
CA GLY A 39 7.78 -3.21 7.52
C GLY A 39 7.88 -2.14 8.61
N GLU A 40 9.03 -2.08 9.26
CA GLU A 40 9.28 -1.17 10.40
C GLU A 40 9.75 0.24 9.98
N LEU A 41 10.16 0.41 8.73
CA LEU A 41 10.59 1.69 8.17
C LEU A 41 9.39 2.47 7.59
N PRO A 42 9.49 3.81 7.49
CA PRO A 42 8.49 4.61 6.80
C PRO A 42 8.27 4.09 5.36
N TYR A 43 7.00 4.01 4.97
CA TYR A 43 6.60 3.50 3.67
C TYR A 43 6.66 4.63 2.64
N LEU A 44 7.69 4.61 1.79
CA LEU A 44 7.88 5.63 0.76
C LEU A 44 6.91 5.43 -0.42
N LEU A 45 6.23 6.50 -0.80
CA LEU A 45 5.42 6.58 -2.03
C LEU A 45 5.77 7.83 -2.80
N THR A 46 5.75 7.73 -4.13
CA THR A 46 5.81 8.88 -5.03
C THR A 46 4.52 8.92 -5.83
N LEU A 47 3.84 10.06 -5.79
CA LEU A 47 2.60 10.28 -6.52
C LEU A 47 2.85 11.32 -7.61
N GLY A 48 2.33 11.09 -8.80
CA GLY A 48 2.25 12.13 -9.84
C GLY A 48 1.38 13.31 -9.39
N GLY A 49 1.43 14.42 -10.12
CA GLY A 49 0.58 15.59 -9.85
C GLY A 49 -0.90 15.22 -9.86
N HIS A 50 -1.65 15.67 -8.84
CA HIS A 50 -3.05 15.30 -8.60
C HIS A 50 -3.34 13.79 -8.56
N GLY A 51 -2.30 12.96 -8.42
CA GLY A 51 -2.42 11.52 -8.33
C GLY A 51 -2.97 11.08 -6.98
N PHE A 52 -3.53 9.87 -6.95
CA PHE A 52 -3.97 9.24 -5.72
C PHE A 52 -3.77 7.72 -5.79
N TYR A 53 -3.67 7.09 -4.62
CA TYR A 53 -3.72 5.64 -4.47
C TYR A 53 -4.80 5.26 -3.47
N TRP A 54 -5.49 4.16 -3.76
CA TRP A 54 -6.39 3.52 -2.80
C TRP A 54 -6.01 2.06 -2.64
N PHE A 55 -5.55 1.71 -1.45
CA PHE A 55 -5.08 0.38 -1.10
C PHE A 55 -6.04 -0.35 -0.17
N ARG A 56 -6.22 -1.64 -0.44
CA ARG A 56 -6.63 -2.63 0.56
C ARG A 56 -5.40 -3.31 1.13
N LEU A 57 -5.32 -3.40 2.45
CA LEU A 57 -4.25 -4.10 3.14
C LEU A 57 -4.58 -5.59 3.28
N THR A 58 -3.77 -6.46 2.69
CA THR A 58 -3.98 -7.91 2.73
C THR A 58 -2.84 -8.60 3.48
N ARG A 59 -3.15 -9.70 4.19
CA ARG A 59 -2.11 -10.61 4.68
C ARG A 59 -1.78 -11.60 3.57
N VAL A 60 -0.54 -12.08 3.52
CA VAL A 60 -0.24 -13.28 2.72
C VAL A 60 -1.06 -14.41 3.31
N ALA A 61 -2.01 -14.96 2.54
CA ALA A 61 -2.71 -16.15 2.96
C ALA A 61 -1.69 -17.29 3.09
N SER A 62 -1.56 -17.85 4.29
CA SER A 62 -0.92 -19.16 4.45
C SER A 62 -1.65 -20.15 3.54
N ARG A 63 -0.96 -20.71 2.54
CA ARG A 63 -1.49 -21.81 1.71
C ARG A 63 -1.38 -23.17 2.42
N ILE A 64 -1.42 -23.21 3.74
CA ILE A 64 -1.41 -24.47 4.49
C ILE A 64 -2.85 -24.77 4.91
N GLY A 65 -3.46 -25.75 4.23
CA GLY A 65 -4.73 -26.36 4.65
C GLY A 65 -5.95 -26.09 3.76
N ARG A 66 -5.88 -26.40 2.47
CA ARG A 66 -7.10 -26.68 1.69
C ARG A 66 -6.95 -27.99 0.94
N ARG A 67 -6.89 -29.07 1.72
CA ARG A 67 -7.15 -30.44 1.28
C ARG A 67 -8.11 -31.04 2.29
N LEU A 68 -9.40 -30.87 1.99
CA LEU A 68 -10.45 -31.80 2.40
C LEU A 68 -10.85 -32.54 1.12
#